data_AF-A0A852F068-F1
#
_entry.id   AF-A0A852F068-F1
#
_cell.length_a   1.000
_cell.length_b   1.000
_cell.length_c   1.000
_cell.angle_alpha   90.00
_cell.angle_beta   90.00
_cell.angle_gamma   90.00
#
_symmetry.space_group_name_H-M   'P 1'
#
loop_
_entity.id
_entity.type
_entity.pdbx_description
1 polymer ?
#
loop_
_entity_poly.entity_id
_entity_poly.type
_entity_poly.pdbx_seq_one_letter_code
_entity_poly.pdbx_strand_id
1 'polypeptide(L)'
;MVASAAQLSQARVSLEQRDFCGHHLLRLLRCHRDNFPVPWGCHALRHAWDSCQHHDYVMRMKEFERERRLRLRQQRLRQQHGDSE
;
A
#
# COMPACT_ATOMS: atom_id res chain seq x y z
N MET A 1 -11.13 -1.75 0.99
CA MET A 1 -10.50 -2.30 -0.23
C MET A 1 -11.47 -2.08 -1.38
N VAL A 2 -11.05 -1.41 -2.46
CA VAL A 2 -11.95 -0.99 -3.56
C VAL A 2 -12.13 -2.10 -4.61
N ALA A 3 -11.10 -2.91 -4.86
CA ALA A 3 -11.20 -4.10 -5.70
C ALA A 3 -11.69 -5.29 -4.88
N SER A 4 -12.60 -6.09 -5.43
CA SER A 4 -13.00 -7.36 -4.79
C SER A 4 -11.94 -8.44 -4.96
N ALA A 5 -11.80 -9.32 -3.98
CA ALA A 5 -10.85 -10.44 -4.05
C ALA A 5 -11.10 -11.35 -5.27
N ALA A 6 -12.37 -11.52 -5.66
CA ALA A 6 -12.76 -12.29 -6.85
C ALA A 6 -12.27 -11.64 -8.15
N GLN A 7 -12.29 -10.30 -8.26
CA GLN A 7 -11.77 -9.61 -9.45
C GLN A 7 -10.26 -9.78 -9.59
N LEU A 8 -9.51 -9.72 -8.48
CA LEU A 8 -8.06 -9.90 -8.49
C LEU A 8 -7.66 -11.35 -8.80
N SER A 9 -8.44 -12.34 -8.33
CA SER A 9 -8.19 -13.75 -8.66
C SER A 9 -8.50 -14.06 -10.13
N GLN A 10 -9.61 -13.53 -10.67
CA GLN A 10 -9.97 -13.67 -12.09
C GLN A 10 -8.91 -13.07 -13.02
N ALA A 11 -8.33 -11.93 -12.64
CA ALA A 11 -7.25 -11.28 -13.38
C ALA A 11 -5.89 -11.99 -13.24
N ARG A 12 -5.80 -13.09 -12.47
CA ARG A 12 -4.58 -13.88 -12.22
C ARG A 12 -3.43 -13.02 -11.68
N VAL A 13 -3.74 -12.04 -10.83
CA VAL A 13 -2.73 -11.21 -10.15
C VAL A 13 -2.01 -12.06 -9.09
N SER A 14 -0.67 -11.97 -9.06
CA SER A 14 0.17 -12.62 -8.04
C SER A 14 -0.23 -12.18 -6.63
N LEU A 15 -0.07 -13.06 -5.64
CA LEU A 15 -0.44 -12.76 -4.24
C LEU A 15 0.27 -11.52 -3.70
N GLU A 16 1.52 -11.30 -4.09
CA GLU A 16 2.32 -10.14 -3.65
C GLU A 16 1.76 -8.81 -4.12
N GLN A 17 1.03 -8.79 -5.24
CA GLN A 17 0.48 -7.57 -5.83
C GLN A 17 -0.99 -7.34 -5.43
N ARG A 18 -1.55 -8.19 -4.56
CA ARG A 18 -2.94 -8.08 -4.05
C ARG A 18 -3.02 -7.11 -2.87
N ASP A 19 -2.45 -5.92 -3.04
CA ASP A 19 -2.51 -4.84 -2.07
C ASP A 19 -3.83 -4.05 -2.16
N PHE A 20 -4.01 -3.08 -1.26
CA PHE A 20 -5.08 -2.08 -1.36
C PHE A 20 -5.07 -1.34 -2.71
N CYS A 21 -3.89 -1.19 -3.30
CA CYS A 21 -3.66 -0.56 -4.59
C CYS A 21 -4.07 -1.41 -5.83
N GLY A 22 -4.54 -2.65 -5.65
CA GLY A 22 -4.83 -3.58 -6.74
C GLY A 22 -5.85 -3.08 -7.79
N HIS A 23 -6.70 -2.12 -7.43
CA HIS A 23 -7.66 -1.50 -8.34
C HIS A 23 -6.99 -0.70 -9.47
N HIS A 24 -5.85 -0.05 -9.22
CA HIS A 24 -5.08 0.63 -10.26
C HIS A 24 -4.39 -0.35 -11.20
N LEU A 25 -3.87 -1.46 -10.67
CA LEU A 25 -3.23 -2.50 -11.46
C LEU A 25 -4.20 -3.13 -12.47
N LEU A 26 -5.44 -3.41 -12.05
CA LEU A 26 -6.49 -3.91 -12.95
C LEU A 26 -6.76 -2.96 -14.11
N ARG A 27 -6.79 -1.64 -13.86
CA ARG A 27 -6.97 -0.62 -14.92
C ARG A 27 -5.78 -0.58 -15.88
N LEU A 28 -4.56 -0.71 -15.36
CA LEU A 28 -3.35 -0.74 -16.18
C LEU A 28 -3.33 -1.98 -17.08
N LEU A 29 -3.65 -3.16 -16.54
CA LEU A 29 -3.74 -4.40 -17.31
C LEU A 29 -4.80 -4.34 -18.41
N ARG A 30 -5.95 -3.72 -18.12
CA ARG A 30 -7.00 -3.47 -19.12
C ARG A 30 -6.49 -2.54 -20.23
N CYS A 31 -5.90 -1.42 -19.85
CA CYS A 31 -5.32 -0.45 -20.77
C CYS A 31 -4.22 -1.05 -21.67
N HIS A 32 -3.40 -1.96 -21.14
CA HIS A 32 -2.37 -2.65 -21.93
C HIS A 32 -2.98 -3.61 -22.97
N ARG A 33 -4.12 -4.26 -22.64
CA ARG A 33 -4.85 -5.11 -23.60
C ARG A 33 -5.50 -4.28 -24.70
N ASP A 34 -6.10 -3.16 -24.33
CA ASP A 34 -6.86 -2.30 -25.26
C ASP A 34 -5.93 -1.53 -26.22
N ASN A 35 -4.73 -1.13 -25.78
CA ASN A 35 -3.80 -0.31 -26.55
C ASN A 35 -2.67 -1.09 -27.27
N PHE A 36 -2.72 -2.43 -27.29
CA PHE A 36 -1.74 -3.21 -28.04
C PHE A 36 -1.86 -2.87 -29.54
N PRO A 37 -0.78 -2.44 -30.25
CA PRO A 37 0.65 -2.64 -29.98
C PRO A 37 1.44 -1.41 -29.48
N VAL A 38 0.79 -0.32 -29.07
CA VAL A 38 1.47 0.92 -28.65
C VAL A 38 1.63 0.94 -27.11
N PRO A 39 2.84 0.76 -26.56
CA PRO A 39 3.03 0.65 -25.10
C PRO A 39 2.93 1.98 -24.34
N TRP A 40 3.11 3.12 -25.02
CA TRP A 40 3.28 4.43 -24.38
C TRP A 40 1.97 5.09 -23.91
N GLY A 41 0.81 4.65 -24.42
CA GLY A 41 -0.49 5.28 -24.14
C GLY A 41 -0.94 5.17 -22.67
N CYS A 42 -0.31 4.30 -21.87
CA CYS A 42 -0.78 3.97 -20.53
C CYS A 42 -0.01 4.67 -19.38
N HIS A 43 0.83 5.67 -19.66
CA HIS A 43 1.72 6.27 -18.66
C HIS A 43 0.97 6.91 -17.48
N ALA A 44 -0.16 7.58 -17.73
CA ALA A 44 -0.95 8.21 -16.67
C ALA A 44 -1.51 7.19 -15.66
N LEU A 45 -1.96 6.02 -16.15
CA LEU A 45 -2.46 4.94 -15.30
C LEU A 45 -1.34 4.28 -14.50
N ARG A 46 -0.14 4.18 -15.08
CA ARG A 46 1.05 3.72 -14.39
C ARG A 46 1.45 4.66 -13.26
N HIS A 47 1.50 5.96 -13.53
CA HIS A 47 1.78 6.96 -12.49
C HIS A 47 0.75 6.93 -11.35
N ALA A 48 -0.54 6.71 -11.66
CA ALA A 48 -1.56 6.55 -10.63
C ALA A 48 -1.32 5.33 -9.72
N TRP A 49 -0.90 4.21 -10.30
CA TRP A 49 -0.52 3.01 -9.54
C TRP A 49 0.73 3.25 -8.68
N ASP A 50 1.78 3.84 -9.25
CA ASP A 50 3.04 4.13 -8.56
C ASP A 50 2.83 5.12 -7.41
N SER A 51 2.02 6.17 -7.63
CA SER A 51 1.65 7.12 -6.59
C SER A 51 0.93 6.42 -5.44
N CYS A 52 -0.03 5.56 -5.74
CA CYS A 52 -0.78 4.82 -4.72
C CYS A 52 0.14 3.87 -3.91
N GLN A 53 1.06 3.15 -4.57
CA GLN A 53 2.07 2.33 -3.88
C GLN A 53 3.00 3.16 -2.99
N HIS A 54 3.37 4.36 -3.43
CA HIS A 54 4.15 5.29 -2.62
C HIS A 54 3.40 5.72 -1.36
N HIS A 55 2.10 6.03 -1.45
CA HIS A 55 1.29 6.36 -0.29
C HIS A 55 1.19 5.20 0.71
N ASP A 56 1.00 3.97 0.22
CA ASP A 56 0.98 2.77 1.06
C ASP A 56 2.33 2.57 1.79
N TYR A 57 3.45 2.80 1.09
CA TYR A 57 4.78 2.75 1.71
C TYR A 57 4.95 3.80 2.82
N VAL A 58 4.54 5.05 2.54
CA VAL A 58 4.59 6.13 3.53
C VAL A 58 3.71 5.83 4.75
N MET A 59 2.56 5.19 4.56
CA MET A 59 1.70 4.75 5.66
C MET A 59 2.39 3.72 6.55
N ARG A 60 3.06 2.73 5.96
CA ARG A 60 3.86 1.73 6.72
C ARG A 60 4.98 2.40 7.52
N MET A 61 5.66 3.40 6.97
CA MET A 61 6.67 4.18 7.71
C MET A 61 6.07 4.93 8.90
N LYS A 62 4.89 5.53 8.73
CA LYS A 62 4.20 6.25 9.81
C LYS A 62 3.76 5.30 10.93
N GLU A 63 3.31 4.10 10.60
CA GLU A 63 2.96 3.06 11.59
C GLU A 63 4.19 2.63 12.39
N PHE A 64 5.33 2.41 11.72
CA PHE A 64 6.58 2.10 12.40
C PHE A 64 7.01 3.20 13.37
N GLU A 65 6.99 4.46 12.95
CA GLU A 65 7.32 5.58 13.84
C GLU A 65 6.32 5.71 15.00
N ARG A 66 5.03 5.48 14.75
CA ARG A 66 3.98 5.51 15.77
C ARG A 66 4.28 4.47 16.86
N GLU A 67 4.54 3.21 16.49
CA GLU A 67 4.88 2.18 17.46
C GLU A 67 6.14 2.52 18.25
N ARG A 68 7.18 3.03 17.57
CA ARG A 68 8.41 3.46 18.22
C ARG A 68 8.15 4.51 19.31
N ARG A 69 7.35 5.55 18.99
CA ARG A 69 7.01 6.63 19.94
C ARG A 69 6.18 6.10 21.12
N LEU A 70 5.25 5.17 20.87
CA LEU A 70 4.44 4.55 21.92
C LEU A 70 5.29 3.71 22.88
N ARG A 71 6.22 2.90 22.36
CA ARG A 71 7.17 2.11 23.19
C ARG A 71 8.02 3.01 24.08
N LEU A 72 8.58 4.09 23.52
CA LEU A 72 9.37 5.08 24.28
C LEU A 72 8.55 5.80 25.35
N ARG A 73 7.28 6.11 25.09
CA ARG A 73 6.37 6.68 26.09
C ARG A 73 6.07 5.68 27.20
N GLN A 74 5.82 4.42 26.86
CA GLN A 74 5.56 3.36 27.84
C GLN A 74 6.77 3.13 28.77
N GLN A 75 7.99 3.13 28.21
CA GLN A 75 9.22 3.03 29.01
C GLN A 75 9.35 4.19 30.01
N ARG A 76 9.08 5.42 29.58
CA ARG A 76 9.13 6.61 30.46
C ARG A 76 8.10 6.53 31.60
N LEU A 77 6.87 6.12 31.30
CA LEU A 77 5.83 5.95 32.32
C LEU A 77 6.19 4.85 33.33
N ARG A 78 6.78 3.74 32.87
CA ARG A 78 7.24 2.65 33.76
C ARG A 78 8.34 3.10 34.71
N GLN A 79 9.28 3.92 34.24
CA GLN A 79 10.32 4.51 35.09
C GLN A 79 9.69 5.40 36.17
N GLN A 80 8.80 6.32 35.77
CA GLN A 80 8.10 7.21 36.71
C GLN A 80 7.32 6.46 37.78
N HIS A 81 6.60 5.39 37.42
CA HIS A 81 5.87 4.57 38.39
C HIS A 81 6.78 3.77 39.32
N GLY A 82 7.95 3.31 38.85
CA GLY A 82 8.93 2.62 39.69
C GLY A 82 9.67 3.54 40.67
N ASP A 83 9.75 4.85 40.38
CA ASP A 83 10.32 5.85 41.28
C ASP A 83 9.33 6.32 42.38
N SER A 84 8.04 5.94 42.28
CA SER A 84 6.99 6.33 43.23
C SER A 84 6.65 5.29 44.31
N GLU A 85 7.32 4.12 44.27
CA GLU A 85 7.32 3.09 45.31
C GLU A 85 8.60 3.19 46.16
#